data_AF-A0A7Y4TL65-F1
#
_entry.id   AF-A0A7Y4TL65-F1
#
_cell.length_a   1.000
_cell.length_b   1.000
_cell.length_c   1.000
_cell.angle_alpha   90.00
_cell.angle_beta   90.00
_cell.angle_gamma   90.00
#
_symmetry.space_group_name_H-M   'P 1'
#
loop_
_entity.id
_entity.type
_entity.pdbx_description
1 polymer ?
#
loop_
_entity_poly.entity_id
_entity_poly.type
_entity_poly.pdbx_seq_one_letter_code
_entity_poly.pdbx_strand_id
1 'polypeptide(L)'
;MRRTPTLALTLCLLLMAPAFVLIAQDPMPQETPPAAAGARPGFTPPSNDPQPYEKVITKDAKTKSGLFKVHQVKDKFYYEIPKSELGKEYLWVTQIARTTLGVGYGGQALGRRVVRWEMGDNNKIYLRNINYSVVADPKLPIAQAVEASNNDTILMAFNVAAWGPNNETAVIEVGRLFTTDIFEFSARQRLNATTMDPTRSFIERISPYPQNIEAEASQTYTRIAPPAGAPQAPGNPFTGAGINPGSATVVVHFSMVKLPENPMMPRLFDERVGYFSINNFDYGRDEHRAQQRTYITRWRLEKKDPNAEMSEPVKPIVYYIDAATPVKWRPFMIKGVEKWQKAFEAAGFKNAIIAKMAPTKKEDPDFSPEDARYSVIRWLPSTIENASGPHVSDPRTGEILESDIQFYHNIMNLQRSWYFLQAGALDKRVQKLPMPDDLMGTLIEYVAAHEVGHTLGFQHNMKASSNYPQDKVRDRNWVHKMGHTPTLMDYSRFNYVAQPED
;
A
#
# COMPACT_ATOMS: atom_id res chain seq x y z
N MET A 1 -67.84 -20.24 58.97
CA MET A 1 -66.73 -19.35 59.39
C MET A 1 -66.23 -18.55 58.19
N ARG A 2 -66.35 -17.23 58.32
CA ARG A 2 -65.63 -16.11 57.68
C ARG A 2 -65.03 -16.31 56.27
N ARG A 3 -65.73 -15.69 55.31
CA ARG A 3 -65.15 -14.99 54.15
C ARG A 3 -64.35 -13.78 54.64
N THR A 4 -63.15 -13.54 54.09
CA THR A 4 -62.67 -12.23 53.61
C THR A 4 -61.33 -12.36 52.85
N PRO A 5 -60.99 -11.38 51.99
CA PRO A 5 -60.11 -11.49 50.82
C PRO A 5 -58.80 -10.69 50.98
N THR A 6 -57.95 -10.66 49.94
CA THR A 6 -56.92 -9.62 49.75
C THR A 6 -56.68 -9.44 48.24
N LEU A 7 -57.30 -8.43 47.62
CA LEU A 7 -56.83 -7.05 47.39
C LEU A 7 -55.82 -6.96 46.23
N ALA A 8 -56.36 -6.63 45.05
CA ALA A 8 -55.60 -6.04 43.96
C ALA A 8 -55.27 -4.59 44.34
N LEU A 9 -53.99 -4.23 44.33
CA LEU A 9 -53.52 -2.86 44.51
C LEU A 9 -53.15 -2.28 43.15
N THR A 10 -54.05 -1.44 42.65
CA THR A 10 -53.82 -0.53 41.52
C THR A 10 -52.90 0.60 41.99
N LEU A 11 -51.74 0.78 41.35
CA LEU A 11 -50.94 1.99 41.53
C LEU A 11 -50.73 2.68 40.17
N CYS A 12 -51.29 3.87 40.08
CA CYS A 12 -51.25 4.79 38.96
C CYS A 12 -49.81 5.17 38.59
N LEU A 13 -49.44 5.02 37.32
CA LEU A 13 -48.34 5.79 36.72
C LEU A 13 -48.93 7.02 36.04
N LEU A 14 -48.59 8.21 36.56
CA LEU A 14 -48.87 9.50 35.93
C LEU A 14 -48.07 9.64 34.63
N LEU A 15 -48.78 9.82 33.51
CA LEU A 15 -48.25 10.34 32.26
C LEU A 15 -48.05 11.86 32.40
N MET A 16 -46.81 12.32 32.52
CA MET A 16 -46.47 13.72 32.25
C MET A 16 -46.28 13.91 30.75
N ALA A 17 -47.21 14.63 30.12
CA ALA A 17 -47.03 15.17 28.78
C ALA A 17 -46.26 16.51 28.86
N PRO A 18 -45.21 16.74 28.06
CA PRO A 18 -44.61 18.07 27.97
C PRO A 18 -45.52 18.99 27.14
N ALA A 19 -45.99 20.07 27.76
CA ALA A 19 -46.63 21.18 27.07
C ALA A 19 -45.56 22.00 26.33
N PHE A 20 -45.59 22.00 25.00
CA PHE A 20 -44.84 22.96 24.20
C PHE A 20 -45.54 24.32 24.28
N VAL A 21 -44.92 25.28 24.96
CA VAL A 21 -45.27 26.70 24.87
C VAL A 21 -44.66 27.24 23.59
N LEU A 22 -45.51 27.53 22.60
CA LEU A 22 -45.16 28.35 21.45
C LEU A 22 -45.02 29.81 21.92
N ILE A 23 -43.79 30.28 22.06
CA ILE A 23 -43.50 31.71 22.11
C ILE A 23 -43.40 32.17 20.65
N ALA A 24 -44.38 32.96 20.22
CA ALA A 24 -44.29 33.70 18.97
C ALA A 24 -43.16 34.74 19.09
N GLN A 25 -42.10 34.58 18.31
CA GLN A 25 -41.10 35.64 18.10
C GLN A 25 -41.65 36.60 17.05
N ASP A 26 -41.71 37.90 17.38
CA ASP A 26 -41.97 38.95 16.40
C ASP A 26 -40.93 38.89 15.26
N PRO A 27 -41.33 39.10 14.00
CA PRO A 27 -40.41 39.08 12.88
C PRO A 27 -39.44 40.26 12.97
N MET A 28 -38.15 39.95 12.97
CA MET A 28 -37.07 40.92 12.84
C MET A 28 -37.20 41.70 11.51
N PRO A 29 -36.91 43.01 11.47
CA PRO A 29 -36.84 43.78 10.23
C PRO A 29 -35.80 43.16 9.28
N GLN A 30 -36.24 42.84 8.08
CA GLN A 30 -35.40 42.28 7.03
C GLN A 30 -34.53 43.41 6.45
N GLU A 31 -33.27 43.51 6.89
CA GLU A 31 -32.29 44.35 6.23
C GLU A 31 -32.01 43.81 4.82
N THR A 32 -32.31 44.63 3.81
CA THR A 32 -31.98 44.39 2.41
C THR A 32 -30.46 44.25 2.25
N PRO A 33 -29.94 43.18 1.63
CA PRO A 33 -28.52 43.08 1.32
C PRO A 33 -28.11 44.23 0.39
N PRO A 34 -26.95 44.87 0.59
CA PRO A 34 -26.47 45.87 -0.36
C PRO A 34 -26.26 45.21 -1.72
N ALA A 35 -26.75 45.90 -2.77
CA ALA A 35 -26.67 45.47 -4.14
C ALA A 35 -25.24 45.04 -4.51
N ALA A 36 -25.13 43.86 -5.13
CA ALA A 36 -23.88 43.35 -5.67
C ALA A 36 -23.23 44.40 -6.58
N ALA A 37 -22.03 44.85 -6.19
CA ALA A 37 -21.19 45.69 -7.02
C ALA A 37 -20.93 45.00 -8.37
N GLY A 38 -21.02 45.79 -9.44
CA GLY A 38 -21.16 45.33 -10.82
C GLY A 38 -20.14 44.29 -11.29
N ALA A 39 -20.65 43.33 -12.05
CA ALA A 39 -19.85 42.44 -12.88
C ALA A 39 -19.00 43.28 -13.85
N ARG A 40 -17.68 43.06 -13.82
CA ARG A 40 -16.78 43.51 -14.88
C ARG A 40 -17.21 42.83 -16.20
N PRO A 41 -17.45 43.58 -17.29
CA PRO A 41 -17.66 42.97 -18.60
C PRO A 41 -16.33 42.37 -19.09
N GLY A 42 -16.32 41.08 -19.42
CA GLY A 42 -15.22 40.48 -20.21
C GLY A 42 -14.55 39.21 -19.67
N PHE A 43 -15.05 38.56 -18.61
CA PHE A 43 -14.58 37.23 -18.23
C PHE A 43 -15.65 36.19 -18.60
N THR A 44 -15.70 35.79 -19.87
CA THR A 44 -16.33 34.51 -20.24
C THR A 44 -15.50 33.40 -19.57
N PRO A 45 -16.08 32.58 -18.69
CA PRO A 45 -15.40 31.39 -18.20
C PRO A 45 -14.96 30.54 -19.40
N PRO A 46 -13.81 29.84 -19.33
CA PRO A 46 -13.45 28.87 -20.36
C PRO A 46 -14.63 27.92 -20.57
N SER A 47 -15.06 27.73 -21.83
CA SER A 47 -16.08 26.71 -22.11
C SER A 47 -15.54 25.35 -21.63
N ASN A 48 -16.41 24.60 -20.94
CA ASN A 48 -16.12 23.22 -20.55
C ASN A 48 -16.30 22.25 -21.73
N ASP A 49 -16.67 22.74 -22.92
CA ASP A 49 -16.85 21.91 -24.09
C ASP A 49 -15.50 21.45 -24.68
N PRO A 50 -15.41 20.16 -25.08
CA PRO A 50 -14.25 19.63 -25.76
C PRO A 50 -13.88 20.46 -26.99
N GLN A 51 -12.59 20.77 -27.13
CA GLN A 51 -12.03 21.45 -28.28
C GLN A 51 -11.64 20.45 -29.37
N PRO A 52 -11.45 20.90 -30.62
CA PRO A 52 -10.83 20.08 -31.67
C PRO A 52 -9.51 19.48 -31.19
N TYR A 53 -9.29 18.19 -31.48
CA TYR A 53 -8.14 17.43 -31.00
C TYR A 53 -6.80 18.13 -31.25
N GLU A 54 -6.59 18.63 -32.48
CA GLU A 54 -5.35 19.26 -32.90
C GLU A 54 -5.07 20.61 -32.22
N LYS A 55 -6.08 21.23 -31.59
CA LYS A 55 -5.91 22.43 -30.77
C LYS A 55 -5.39 22.09 -29.37
N VAL A 56 -5.71 20.91 -28.85
CA VAL A 56 -5.29 20.45 -27.52
C VAL A 56 -3.97 19.70 -27.62
N ILE A 57 -3.94 18.68 -28.49
CA ILE A 57 -2.76 17.89 -28.81
C ILE A 57 -2.16 18.43 -30.10
N THR A 58 -1.32 19.45 -29.96
CA THR A 58 -0.70 20.13 -31.09
C THR A 58 0.39 19.26 -31.73
N LYS A 59 0.88 19.68 -32.90
CA LYS A 59 2.00 18.99 -33.60
C LYS A 59 3.30 18.94 -32.78
N ASP A 60 3.45 19.85 -31.81
CA ASP A 60 4.61 19.91 -30.91
C ASP A 60 4.47 18.97 -29.69
N ALA A 61 3.36 18.25 -29.57
CA ALA A 61 3.09 17.35 -28.47
C ALA A 61 4.10 16.18 -28.45
N LYS A 62 4.80 16.01 -27.32
CA LYS A 62 5.61 14.81 -27.07
C LYS A 62 4.69 13.71 -26.57
N THR A 63 4.47 12.70 -27.39
CA THR A 63 3.53 11.61 -27.08
C THR A 63 4.27 10.32 -26.76
N LYS A 64 3.93 9.69 -25.64
CA LYS A 64 4.34 8.32 -25.30
C LYS A 64 3.11 7.42 -25.27
N SER A 65 3.22 6.22 -25.79
CA SER A 65 2.13 5.24 -25.81
C SER A 65 2.35 4.17 -24.75
N GLY A 66 1.28 3.73 -24.11
CA GLY A 66 1.25 2.62 -23.16
C GLY A 66 -0.21 2.29 -22.84
N LEU A 67 -0.52 2.04 -21.57
CA LEU A 67 -1.87 1.79 -21.08
C LEU A 67 -2.83 2.88 -21.55
N PHE A 68 -2.45 4.15 -21.33
CA PHE A 68 -2.99 5.32 -22.01
C PHE A 68 -1.89 5.95 -22.87
N LYS A 69 -2.24 6.76 -23.87
CA LYS A 69 -1.24 7.68 -24.39
C LYS A 69 -1.08 8.84 -23.41
N VAL A 70 0.16 9.28 -23.23
CA VAL A 70 0.50 10.46 -22.43
C VAL A 70 1.09 11.49 -23.38
N HIS A 71 0.46 12.65 -23.44
CA HIS A 71 0.93 13.78 -24.23
C HIS A 71 1.48 14.85 -23.33
N GLN A 72 2.65 15.38 -23.66
CA GLN A 72 3.18 16.59 -23.07
C GLN A 72 3.13 17.71 -24.11
N VAL A 73 2.38 18.77 -23.81
CA VAL A 73 2.28 19.98 -24.64
C VAL A 73 2.78 21.15 -23.81
N LYS A 74 3.99 21.64 -24.11
CA LYS A 74 4.73 22.57 -23.24
C LYS A 74 4.86 21.97 -21.83
N ASP A 75 4.30 22.63 -20.82
CA ASP A 75 4.35 22.21 -19.41
C ASP A 75 3.11 21.44 -18.95
N LYS A 76 2.16 21.19 -19.86
CA LYS A 76 0.92 20.46 -19.54
C LYS A 76 1.03 19.00 -19.94
N PHE A 77 0.47 18.14 -19.10
CA PHE A 77 0.37 16.71 -19.34
C PHE A 77 -1.09 16.31 -19.55
N TYR A 78 -1.30 15.44 -20.53
CA TYR A 78 -2.62 14.91 -20.85
C TYR A 78 -2.60 13.39 -20.89
N TYR A 79 -3.66 12.78 -20.37
CA TYR A 79 -3.97 11.38 -20.63
C TYR A 79 -4.99 11.31 -21.76
N GLU A 80 -4.69 10.52 -22.79
CA GLU A 80 -5.64 10.08 -23.80
C GLU A 80 -6.08 8.65 -23.42
N ILE A 81 -7.24 8.57 -22.76
CA ILE A 81 -7.78 7.36 -22.16
C ILE A 81 -8.67 6.65 -23.20
N PRO A 82 -8.37 5.40 -23.59
CA PRO A 82 -9.27 4.60 -24.42
C PRO A 82 -10.61 4.38 -23.73
N LYS A 83 -11.72 4.48 -24.46
CA LYS A 83 -13.06 4.16 -23.91
C LYS A 83 -13.14 2.73 -23.37
N SER A 84 -12.40 1.80 -23.98
CA SER A 84 -12.29 0.41 -23.51
C SER A 84 -11.59 0.26 -22.15
N GLU A 85 -10.88 1.27 -21.68
CA GLU A 85 -10.20 1.27 -20.37
C GLU A 85 -10.98 2.07 -19.30
N LEU A 86 -12.06 2.76 -19.68
CA LEU A 86 -13.02 3.34 -18.74
C LEU A 86 -13.87 2.26 -18.09
N GLY A 87 -14.20 2.43 -16.82
CA GLY A 87 -14.91 1.44 -16.01
C GLY A 87 -14.03 0.30 -15.48
N LYS A 88 -12.78 0.18 -15.97
CA LYS A 88 -11.81 -0.78 -15.42
C LYS A 88 -11.15 -0.25 -14.15
N GLU A 89 -10.72 -1.18 -13.31
CA GLU A 89 -10.11 -0.89 -12.02
C GLU A 89 -8.59 -1.01 -12.06
N TYR A 90 -7.94 -0.11 -11.34
CA TYR A 90 -6.50 -0.02 -11.25
C TYR A 90 -6.10 0.04 -9.79
N LEU A 91 -4.98 -0.61 -9.44
CA LEU A 91 -4.31 -0.38 -8.18
C LEU A 91 -3.47 0.90 -8.34
N TRP A 92 -3.71 1.86 -7.46
CA TRP A 92 -2.93 3.07 -7.33
C TRP A 92 -2.05 2.97 -6.09
N VAL A 93 -0.74 2.82 -6.27
CA VAL A 93 0.26 2.80 -5.21
C VAL A 93 0.99 4.14 -5.19
N THR A 94 1.03 4.76 -4.01
CA THR A 94 1.75 6.02 -3.78
C THR A 94 2.92 5.77 -2.84
N GLN A 95 4.12 6.15 -3.26
CA GLN A 95 5.37 5.95 -2.52
C GLN A 95 6.23 7.22 -2.51
N ILE A 96 7.09 7.34 -1.50
CA ILE A 96 8.20 8.30 -1.54
C ILE A 96 9.28 7.72 -2.45
N ALA A 97 9.67 8.43 -3.51
CA ALA A 97 10.85 8.07 -4.31
C ALA A 97 12.12 8.72 -3.75
N ARG A 98 12.04 10.02 -3.42
CA ARG A 98 13.16 10.80 -2.88
C ARG A 98 12.63 11.77 -1.84
N THR A 99 13.44 12.08 -0.83
CA THR A 99 12.99 12.92 0.28
C THR A 99 14.13 13.66 0.94
N THR A 100 13.77 14.64 1.78
CA THR A 100 14.71 15.34 2.65
C THR A 100 14.91 14.59 3.97
N LEU A 101 16.01 14.89 4.66
CA LEU A 101 16.36 14.26 5.92
C LEU A 101 15.22 14.40 6.95
N GLY A 102 14.92 13.31 7.66
CA GLY A 102 13.92 13.28 8.74
C GLY A 102 12.49 12.97 8.30
N VAL A 103 12.21 12.83 7.00
CA VAL A 103 10.87 12.46 6.48
C VAL A 103 10.69 10.94 6.37
N GLY A 104 11.73 10.24 5.92
CA GLY A 104 11.65 8.84 5.51
C GLY A 104 12.73 8.49 4.49
N TYR A 105 12.45 7.47 3.66
CA TYR A 105 13.35 6.99 2.62
C TYR A 105 12.58 6.69 1.32
N GLY A 106 13.32 6.52 0.22
CA GLY A 106 12.76 5.98 -1.03
C GLY A 106 12.18 4.57 -0.83
N GLY A 107 11.11 4.23 -1.55
CA GLY A 107 10.38 2.96 -1.44
C GLY A 107 9.40 2.88 -0.27
N GLN A 108 9.24 3.94 0.53
CA GLN A 108 8.25 3.93 1.62
C GLN A 108 6.85 4.24 1.10
N ALA A 109 5.90 3.33 1.34
CA ALA A 109 4.50 3.50 0.98
C ALA A 109 3.83 4.66 1.76
N LEU A 110 3.10 5.50 1.03
CA LEU A 110 2.22 6.54 1.55
C LEU A 110 0.75 6.12 1.51
N GLY A 111 0.37 5.30 0.54
CA GLY A 111 -1.00 4.83 0.40
C GLY A 111 -1.18 3.87 -0.76
N ARG A 112 -2.28 3.14 -0.71
CA ARG A 112 -2.79 2.29 -1.80
C ARG A 112 -4.29 2.47 -1.93
N ARG A 113 -4.80 2.60 -3.14
CA ARG A 113 -6.25 2.70 -3.44
C ARG A 113 -6.57 1.86 -4.66
N VAL A 114 -7.79 1.33 -4.72
CA VAL A 114 -8.34 0.88 -6.00
C VAL A 114 -9.03 2.09 -6.62
N VAL A 115 -8.70 2.40 -7.86
CA VAL A 115 -9.29 3.53 -8.57
C VAL A 115 -9.94 3.09 -9.87
N ARG A 116 -10.96 3.84 -10.29
CA ARG A 116 -11.66 3.64 -11.56
C ARG A 116 -11.78 4.97 -12.29
N TRP A 117 -11.42 4.98 -13.57
CA TRP A 117 -11.72 6.08 -14.47
C TRP A 117 -13.13 5.89 -15.02
N GLU A 118 -14.01 6.86 -14.79
CA GLU A 118 -15.44 6.76 -15.09
C GLU A 118 -15.85 7.90 -16.02
N MET A 119 -16.59 7.58 -17.09
CA MET A 119 -17.24 8.60 -17.90
C MET A 119 -18.38 9.22 -17.10
N GLY A 120 -18.32 10.53 -16.91
CA GLY A 120 -19.39 11.31 -16.30
C GLY A 120 -20.21 12.06 -17.33
N ASP A 121 -21.26 12.73 -16.84
CA ASP A 121 -22.07 13.62 -17.66
C ASP A 121 -21.31 14.90 -18.03
N ASN A 122 -21.80 15.60 -19.06
CA ASN A 122 -21.28 16.91 -19.48
C ASN A 122 -19.78 16.91 -19.80
N ASN A 123 -19.32 15.90 -20.54
CA ASN A 123 -17.93 15.76 -21.00
C ASN A 123 -16.92 15.76 -19.83
N LYS A 124 -17.19 14.96 -18.79
CA LYS A 124 -16.29 14.79 -17.65
C LYS A 124 -15.78 13.37 -17.55
N ILE A 125 -14.57 13.24 -17.02
CA ILE A 125 -14.04 11.98 -16.51
C ILE A 125 -13.87 12.12 -15.01
N TYR A 126 -14.34 11.14 -14.25
CA TYR A 126 -14.11 11.05 -12.81
C TYR A 126 -13.03 10.02 -12.52
N LEU A 127 -12.13 10.35 -11.59
CA LEU A 127 -11.29 9.37 -10.91
C LEU A 127 -11.98 9.00 -9.60
N ARG A 128 -12.52 7.78 -9.52
CA ARG A 128 -13.23 7.25 -8.36
C ARG A 128 -12.29 6.42 -7.48
N ASN A 129 -12.49 6.47 -6.17
CA ASN A 129 -11.90 5.53 -5.21
C ASN A 129 -12.91 4.41 -4.92
N ILE A 130 -12.52 3.17 -5.20
CA ILE A 130 -13.37 1.98 -5.07
C ILE A 130 -13.06 1.28 -3.75
N ASN A 131 -14.12 0.93 -3.00
CA ASN A 131 -14.01 0.25 -1.71
C ASN A 131 -14.64 -1.14 -1.74
N TYR A 132 -13.90 -2.12 -1.24
CA TYR A 132 -14.30 -3.54 -1.18
C TYR A 132 -14.62 -4.02 0.24
N SER A 133 -14.78 -3.12 1.21
CA SER A 133 -15.12 -3.47 2.59
C SER A 133 -16.54 -4.05 2.73
N VAL A 134 -17.43 -3.74 1.81
CA VAL A 134 -18.81 -4.26 1.74
C VAL A 134 -19.09 -4.74 0.33
N VAL A 135 -19.55 -5.98 0.19
CA VAL A 135 -19.76 -6.64 -1.10
C VAL A 135 -21.04 -7.47 -1.11
N ALA A 136 -21.54 -7.75 -2.31
CA ALA A 136 -22.55 -8.77 -2.59
C ALA A 136 -22.32 -9.33 -3.99
N ASP A 137 -22.77 -10.56 -4.27
CA ASP A 137 -22.81 -11.08 -5.63
C ASP A 137 -23.76 -10.20 -6.47
N PRO A 138 -23.31 -9.58 -7.58
CA PRO A 138 -24.14 -8.73 -8.43
C PRO A 138 -25.40 -9.40 -8.98
N LYS A 139 -25.46 -10.74 -8.98
CA LYS A 139 -26.64 -11.51 -9.41
C LYS A 139 -27.75 -11.54 -8.36
N LEU A 140 -27.47 -11.13 -7.12
CA LEU A 140 -28.44 -11.14 -6.03
C LEU A 140 -29.15 -9.78 -5.93
N PRO A 141 -30.45 -9.74 -5.61
CA PRO A 141 -31.18 -8.48 -5.44
C PRO A 141 -30.55 -7.53 -4.42
N ILE A 142 -29.95 -8.07 -3.34
CA ILE A 142 -29.31 -7.27 -2.30
C ILE A 142 -28.09 -6.46 -2.80
N ALA A 143 -27.50 -6.83 -3.95
CA ALA A 143 -26.44 -6.05 -4.56
C ALA A 143 -26.87 -4.61 -4.87
N GLN A 144 -28.15 -4.39 -5.22
CA GLN A 144 -28.69 -3.04 -5.44
C GLN A 144 -28.65 -2.20 -4.16
N ALA A 145 -28.94 -2.80 -3.01
CA ALA A 145 -28.90 -2.11 -1.72
C ALA A 145 -27.44 -1.82 -1.29
N VAL A 146 -26.52 -2.75 -1.56
CA VAL A 146 -25.09 -2.55 -1.34
C VAL A 146 -24.54 -1.41 -2.21
N GLU A 147 -24.87 -1.39 -3.50
CA GLU A 147 -24.47 -0.32 -4.42
C GLU A 147 -25.08 1.03 -4.02
N ALA A 148 -26.37 1.07 -3.68
CA ALA A 148 -27.04 2.30 -3.22
C ALA A 148 -26.48 2.83 -1.90
N SER A 149 -25.90 1.96 -1.07
CA SER A 149 -25.27 2.32 0.20
C SER A 149 -23.79 2.66 0.08
N ASN A 150 -23.17 2.38 -1.07
CA ASN A 150 -21.75 2.61 -1.34
C ASN A 150 -21.57 3.46 -2.60
N ASN A 151 -21.60 4.79 -2.45
CA ASN A 151 -21.22 5.69 -3.53
C ASN A 151 -19.71 5.89 -3.56
N ASP A 152 -19.05 5.38 -4.60
CA ASP A 152 -17.60 5.52 -4.79
C ASP A 152 -17.17 7.00 -4.75
N THR A 153 -16.17 7.33 -3.94
CA THR A 153 -15.75 8.72 -3.75
C THR A 153 -15.07 9.27 -5.01
N ILE A 154 -15.50 10.44 -5.50
CA ILE A 154 -14.79 11.16 -6.57
C ILE A 154 -13.54 11.81 -5.98
N LEU A 155 -12.37 11.30 -6.32
CA LEU A 155 -11.07 11.88 -5.94
C LEU A 155 -10.79 13.15 -6.74
N MET A 156 -11.12 13.13 -8.04
CA MET A 156 -10.97 14.28 -8.92
C MET A 156 -11.90 14.17 -10.13
N ALA A 157 -12.36 15.31 -10.62
CA ALA A 157 -13.10 15.44 -11.87
C ALA A 157 -12.28 16.21 -12.90
N PHE A 158 -12.27 15.70 -14.13
CA PHE A 158 -11.54 16.25 -15.26
C PHE A 158 -12.52 16.62 -16.36
N ASN A 159 -12.38 17.81 -16.94
CA ASN A 159 -13.07 18.12 -18.18
C ASN A 159 -12.36 17.39 -19.33
N VAL A 160 -13.14 16.81 -20.24
CA VAL A 160 -12.61 16.28 -21.51
C VAL A 160 -12.17 17.49 -22.34
N ALA A 161 -10.86 17.66 -22.47
CA ALA A 161 -10.26 18.74 -23.23
C ALA A 161 -10.49 18.55 -24.73
N ALA A 162 -10.45 17.31 -25.21
CA ALA A 162 -10.76 16.91 -26.58
C ALA A 162 -11.16 15.44 -26.65
N TRP A 163 -11.85 15.07 -27.72
CA TRP A 163 -12.03 13.68 -28.11
C TRP A 163 -10.95 13.30 -29.13
N GLY A 164 -10.38 12.10 -28.99
CA GLY A 164 -9.43 11.59 -29.98
C GLY A 164 -10.11 11.12 -31.27
N PRO A 165 -9.32 10.58 -32.22
CA PRO A 165 -9.83 10.11 -33.50
C PRO A 165 -11.04 9.18 -33.33
N ASN A 166 -12.08 9.40 -34.14
CA ASN A 166 -13.35 8.67 -34.10
C ASN A 166 -14.10 8.71 -32.75
N ASN A 167 -13.73 9.64 -31.86
CA ASN A 167 -14.24 9.71 -30.48
C ASN A 167 -13.98 8.44 -29.66
N GLU A 168 -12.95 7.65 -29.96
CA GLU A 168 -12.64 6.40 -29.24
C GLU A 168 -11.84 6.61 -27.95
N THR A 169 -11.26 7.80 -27.78
CA THR A 169 -10.45 8.17 -26.62
C THR A 169 -10.87 9.54 -26.06
N ALA A 170 -10.78 9.69 -24.75
CA ALA A 170 -11.01 10.96 -24.06
C ALA A 170 -9.65 11.57 -23.66
N VAL A 171 -9.41 12.83 -24.04
CA VAL A 171 -8.20 13.56 -23.65
C VAL A 171 -8.50 14.43 -22.44
N ILE A 172 -7.80 14.21 -21.33
CA ILE A 172 -7.92 15.00 -20.09
C ILE A 172 -6.58 15.59 -19.69
N GLU A 173 -6.57 16.82 -19.17
CA GLU A 173 -5.38 17.44 -18.58
C GLU A 173 -5.20 16.95 -17.13
N VAL A 174 -4.04 16.39 -16.80
CA VAL A 174 -3.82 15.68 -15.53
C VAL A 174 -2.83 16.37 -14.60
N GLY A 175 -2.37 17.58 -14.92
CA GLY A 175 -1.43 18.33 -14.10
C GLY A 175 -1.85 18.42 -12.63
N ARG A 176 -3.12 18.80 -12.42
CA ARG A 176 -3.71 18.96 -11.09
C ARG A 176 -3.74 17.67 -10.27
N LEU A 177 -3.80 16.50 -10.90
CA LEU A 177 -3.78 15.21 -10.20
C LEU A 177 -2.52 15.03 -9.37
N PHE A 178 -1.40 15.62 -9.82
CA PHE A 178 -0.08 15.45 -9.20
C PHE A 178 0.43 16.73 -8.51
N THR A 179 -0.15 17.90 -8.80
CA THR A 179 0.29 19.20 -8.25
C THR A 179 -0.71 19.85 -7.30
N THR A 180 -1.81 19.15 -6.97
CA THR A 180 -2.74 19.55 -5.90
C THR A 180 -2.80 18.49 -4.79
N ASP A 181 -3.22 18.90 -3.59
CA ASP A 181 -3.22 18.03 -2.42
C ASP A 181 -4.46 17.13 -2.42
N ILE A 182 -4.30 15.89 -2.87
CA ILE A 182 -5.34 14.86 -2.80
C ILE A 182 -5.05 14.02 -1.56
N PHE A 183 -5.97 14.05 -0.58
CA PHE A 183 -5.77 13.47 0.74
C PHE A 183 -5.29 12.01 0.70
N GLU A 184 -5.89 11.20 -0.18
CA GLU A 184 -5.63 9.78 -0.35
C GLU A 184 -4.22 9.47 -0.88
N PHE A 185 -3.60 10.43 -1.57
CA PHE A 185 -2.30 10.28 -2.23
C PHE A 185 -1.22 11.19 -1.62
N SER A 186 -1.53 11.90 -0.55
CA SER A 186 -0.68 12.96 -0.03
C SER A 186 0.38 12.47 0.94
N ALA A 187 1.60 13.01 0.83
CA ALA A 187 2.64 12.84 1.85
C ALA A 187 2.38 13.71 3.11
N ARG A 188 1.37 14.57 3.10
CA ARG A 188 1.08 15.54 4.17
C ARG A 188 0.97 14.90 5.56
N GLN A 189 0.28 13.75 5.65
CA GLN A 189 0.11 12.98 6.89
C GLN A 189 1.47 12.50 7.44
N ARG A 190 2.31 11.94 6.57
CA ARG A 190 3.65 11.46 6.92
C ARG A 190 4.57 12.59 7.41
N LEU A 191 4.41 13.78 6.82
CA LEU A 191 5.20 14.97 7.12
C LEU A 191 4.70 15.75 8.35
N ASN A 192 3.51 15.43 8.86
CA ASN A 192 2.77 16.28 9.80
C ASN A 192 2.69 17.75 9.30
N ALA A 193 2.42 17.91 8.00
CA ALA A 193 2.34 19.21 7.34
C ALA A 193 0.89 19.72 7.31
N THR A 194 0.71 21.03 7.14
CA THR A 194 -0.62 21.66 7.13
C THR A 194 -1.19 21.75 5.72
N THR A 195 -0.38 22.21 4.77
CA THR A 195 -0.77 22.42 3.37
C THR A 195 0.35 22.01 2.42
N MET A 196 -0.04 21.57 1.22
CA MET A 196 0.85 21.53 0.06
C MET A 196 0.88 22.91 -0.61
N ASP A 197 2.00 23.24 -1.26
CA ASP A 197 2.20 24.46 -2.02
C ASP A 197 2.26 24.13 -3.53
N PRO A 198 1.17 24.37 -4.29
CA PRO A 198 1.13 24.09 -5.73
C PRO A 198 2.14 24.89 -6.55
N THR A 199 2.58 26.07 -6.07
CA THR A 199 3.53 26.93 -6.80
C THR A 199 4.96 26.41 -6.75
N ARG A 200 5.26 25.55 -5.77
CA ARG A 200 6.55 24.85 -5.59
C ARG A 200 6.40 23.34 -5.79
N SER A 201 5.36 22.92 -6.51
CA SER A 201 5.09 21.52 -6.84
C SER A 201 4.92 21.34 -8.33
N PHE A 202 5.59 20.35 -8.91
CA PHE A 202 5.61 20.13 -10.36
C PHE A 202 5.82 18.66 -10.71
N ILE A 203 5.34 18.27 -11.89
CA ILE A 203 5.52 16.93 -12.43
C ILE A 203 6.94 16.84 -12.99
N GLU A 204 7.70 15.84 -12.54
CA GLU A 204 9.04 15.57 -13.08
C GLU A 204 8.94 14.72 -14.35
N ARG A 205 8.10 13.68 -14.31
CA ARG A 205 7.85 12.81 -15.47
C ARG A 205 6.54 12.07 -15.34
N ILE A 206 6.01 11.66 -16.49
CA ILE A 206 5.01 10.59 -16.60
C ILE A 206 5.46 9.63 -17.70
N SER A 207 5.45 8.34 -17.39
CA SER A 207 5.93 7.26 -18.24
C SER A 207 4.84 6.19 -18.34
N PRO A 208 4.12 6.11 -19.48
CA PRO A 208 3.17 5.05 -19.71
C PRO A 208 3.87 3.78 -20.19
N TYR A 209 3.40 2.63 -19.71
CA TYR A 209 3.83 1.29 -20.09
C TYR A 209 2.61 0.45 -20.45
N PRO A 210 2.76 -0.74 -21.07
CA PRO A 210 1.61 -1.51 -21.55
C PRO A 210 0.55 -1.87 -20.49
N GLN A 211 0.90 -1.95 -19.21
CA GLN A 211 -0.01 -2.39 -18.14
C GLN A 211 -0.13 -1.41 -16.97
N ASN A 212 0.56 -0.27 -17.04
CA ASN A 212 0.67 0.68 -15.95
C ASN A 212 1.09 2.07 -16.44
N ILE A 213 0.89 3.08 -15.60
CA ILE A 213 1.41 4.43 -15.80
C ILE A 213 2.13 4.85 -14.53
N GLU A 214 3.37 5.31 -14.71
CA GLU A 214 4.24 5.76 -13.62
C GLU A 214 4.43 7.27 -13.71
N ALA A 215 4.13 7.97 -12.63
CA ALA A 215 4.32 9.42 -12.53
C ALA A 215 5.19 9.78 -11.32
N GLU A 216 6.05 10.78 -11.49
CA GLU A 216 6.80 11.39 -10.39
C GLU A 216 6.48 12.87 -10.32
N ALA A 217 6.23 13.35 -9.11
CA ALA A 217 6.05 14.78 -8.86
C ALA A 217 6.85 15.20 -7.63
N SER A 218 7.55 16.32 -7.77
CA SER A 218 8.11 17.06 -6.65
C SER A 218 6.97 17.82 -5.97
N GLN A 219 6.68 17.49 -4.71
CA GLN A 219 5.61 18.09 -3.92
C GLN A 219 6.20 18.78 -2.69
N THR A 220 5.91 20.06 -2.54
CA THR A 220 6.41 20.88 -1.42
C THR A 220 5.30 21.12 -0.41
N TYR A 221 5.58 20.80 0.86
CA TYR A 221 4.65 20.96 1.96
C TYR A 221 5.19 21.96 2.98
N THR A 222 4.29 22.69 3.64
CA THR A 222 4.62 23.58 4.75
C THR A 222 4.18 22.95 6.05
N ARG A 223 5.10 22.86 7.01
CA ARG A 223 4.83 22.45 8.39
C ARG A 223 4.94 23.66 9.31
N ILE A 224 3.86 23.91 10.05
CA ILE A 224 3.81 24.96 11.06
C ILE A 224 4.33 24.38 12.38
N ALA A 225 5.08 25.17 13.14
CA ALA A 225 5.52 24.77 14.47
C ALA A 225 4.28 24.48 15.35
N PRO A 226 4.27 23.39 16.14
CA PRO A 226 3.22 23.18 17.12
C PRO A 226 3.14 24.40 18.07
N PRO A 227 1.93 24.79 18.51
CA PRO A 227 1.79 25.81 19.54
C PRO A 227 2.64 25.48 20.77
N ALA A 228 3.20 26.50 21.42
CA ALA A 228 3.95 26.32 22.66
C ALA A 228 3.07 25.60 23.70
N GLY A 229 3.57 24.51 24.27
CA GLY A 229 2.84 23.71 25.25
C GLY A 229 1.92 22.62 24.67
N ALA A 230 1.89 22.43 23.34
CA ALA A 230 1.19 21.29 22.74
C ALA A 230 1.83 19.95 23.19
N PRO A 231 1.04 18.93 23.59
CA PRO A 231 1.57 17.61 23.90
C PRO A 231 2.38 17.10 22.71
N GLN A 232 3.65 16.79 22.95
CA GLN A 232 4.50 16.22 21.92
C GLN A 232 4.02 14.78 21.70
N ALA A 233 3.47 14.50 20.51
CA ALA A 233 3.10 13.14 20.15
C ALA A 233 4.35 12.25 20.31
N PRO A 234 4.23 11.04 20.91
CA PRO A 234 5.37 10.14 21.04
C PRO A 234 5.98 9.93 19.65
N GLY A 235 7.27 10.21 19.53
CA GLY A 235 7.98 10.09 18.26
C GLY A 235 7.86 8.67 17.73
N ASN A 236 7.49 8.52 16.46
CA ASN A 236 7.50 7.21 15.83
C ASN A 236 8.97 6.79 15.63
N PRO A 237 9.44 5.67 16.21
CA PRO A 237 10.84 5.23 16.06
C PRO A 237 11.21 4.87 14.61
N PHE A 238 10.21 4.75 13.72
CA PHE A 238 10.37 4.53 12.28
C PHE A 238 10.27 5.82 11.44
N THR A 239 10.12 6.98 12.07
CA THR A 239 10.39 8.29 11.47
C THR A 239 11.74 8.77 12.00
N GLY A 240 12.66 9.18 11.11
CA GLY A 240 13.92 9.79 11.55
C GLY A 240 13.68 11.02 12.44
N ALA A 241 14.74 11.52 13.09
CA ALA A 241 14.68 12.73 13.92
C ALA A 241 13.81 13.81 13.23
N GLY A 242 12.75 14.23 13.92
CA GLY A 242 11.64 14.94 13.30
C GLY A 242 12.09 16.18 12.52
N ILE A 243 11.41 16.43 11.40
CA ILE A 243 11.67 17.58 10.53
C ILE A 243 11.48 18.87 11.35
N ASN A 244 12.39 19.84 11.21
CA ASN A 244 12.19 21.18 11.76
C ASN A 244 10.95 21.84 11.12
N PRO A 245 10.23 22.73 11.84
CA PRO A 245 9.20 23.56 11.21
C PRO A 245 9.75 24.28 9.97
N GLY A 246 8.95 24.41 8.91
CA GLY A 246 9.40 24.95 7.62
C GLY A 246 8.83 24.21 6.43
N SER A 247 9.50 24.33 5.28
CA SER A 247 9.13 23.62 4.05
C SER A 247 9.86 22.28 3.92
N ALA A 248 9.16 21.26 3.44
CA ALA A 248 9.73 19.98 3.05
C ALA A 248 9.28 19.63 1.63
N THR A 249 10.23 19.41 0.73
CA THR A 249 9.97 18.91 -0.62
C THR A 249 10.27 17.42 -0.66
N VAL A 250 9.30 16.66 -1.16
CA VAL A 250 9.39 15.21 -1.35
C VAL A 250 9.05 14.88 -2.79
N VAL A 251 9.75 13.91 -3.37
CA VAL A 251 9.40 13.37 -4.68
C VAL A 251 8.51 12.17 -4.45
N VAL A 252 7.26 12.29 -4.87
CA VAL A 252 6.25 11.25 -4.75
C VAL A 252 6.16 10.50 -6.08
N HIS A 253 6.19 9.18 -5.99
CA HIS A 253 5.95 8.27 -7.10
C HIS A 253 4.52 7.74 -7.02
N PHE A 254 3.84 7.76 -8.14
CA PHE A 254 2.48 7.23 -8.32
C PHE A 254 2.53 6.14 -9.37
N SER A 255 2.25 4.91 -8.94
CA SER A 255 2.12 3.76 -9.81
C SER A 255 0.65 3.38 -9.94
N MET A 256 0.13 3.51 -11.16
CA MET A 256 -1.21 3.04 -11.49
C MET A 256 -1.08 1.79 -12.35
N VAL A 257 -1.30 0.62 -11.76
CA VAL A 257 -1.21 -0.68 -12.42
C VAL A 257 -2.60 -1.29 -12.62
N LYS A 258 -2.84 -1.86 -13.79
CA LYS A 258 -4.09 -2.54 -14.11
C LYS A 258 -4.27 -3.75 -13.18
N LEU A 259 -5.43 -3.83 -12.51
CA LEU A 259 -5.75 -5.02 -11.73
C LEU A 259 -6.00 -6.22 -12.63
N PRO A 260 -5.73 -7.46 -12.17
CA PRO A 260 -6.02 -8.66 -12.96
C PRO A 260 -7.48 -8.70 -13.40
N GLU A 261 -7.71 -8.88 -14.71
CA GLU A 261 -9.06 -9.01 -15.29
C GLU A 261 -9.74 -10.30 -14.82
N ASN A 262 -8.96 -11.36 -14.58
CA ASN A 262 -9.41 -12.61 -13.97
C ASN A 262 -8.91 -12.67 -12.53
N PRO A 263 -9.74 -12.34 -11.52
CA PRO A 263 -9.31 -12.33 -10.13
C PRO A 263 -8.88 -13.73 -9.65
N MET A 264 -7.86 -13.80 -8.80
CA MET A 264 -7.41 -15.07 -8.21
C MET A 264 -8.53 -15.65 -7.34
N MET A 265 -8.68 -16.98 -7.30
CA MET A 265 -9.58 -17.61 -6.32
C MET A 265 -9.13 -17.25 -4.88
N PRO A 266 -9.97 -16.53 -4.10
CA PRO A 266 -9.64 -16.16 -2.74
C PRO A 266 -9.56 -17.40 -1.85
N ARG A 267 -8.73 -17.35 -0.82
CA ARG A 267 -8.57 -18.45 0.15
C ARG A 267 -8.96 -17.97 1.54
N LEU A 268 -9.89 -18.68 2.16
CA LEU A 268 -10.37 -18.35 3.50
C LEU A 268 -9.22 -18.42 4.51
N PHE A 269 -9.26 -17.47 5.43
CA PHE A 269 -8.37 -17.44 6.58
C PHE A 269 -8.69 -18.58 7.56
N ASP A 270 -7.64 -19.17 8.10
CA ASP A 270 -7.68 -20.19 9.14
C ASP A 270 -6.73 -19.74 10.25
N GLU A 271 -7.27 -19.54 11.46
CA GLU A 271 -6.52 -19.02 12.60
C GLU A 271 -5.33 -19.91 13.02
N ARG A 272 -5.32 -21.18 12.62
CA ARG A 272 -4.23 -22.11 12.91
C ARG A 272 -2.98 -21.84 12.05
N VAL A 273 -3.13 -21.11 10.95
CA VAL A 273 -2.06 -20.82 10.00
C VAL A 273 -1.90 -19.29 9.89
N GLY A 274 -0.86 -18.74 10.52
CA GLY A 274 -0.65 -17.30 10.64
C GLY A 274 -0.37 -16.58 9.32
N TYR A 275 -1.42 -16.18 8.61
CA TYR A 275 -1.37 -15.35 7.40
C TYR A 275 -1.95 -13.95 7.62
N PHE A 276 -1.36 -12.95 6.98
CA PHE A 276 -2.00 -11.66 6.78
C PHE A 276 -3.31 -11.86 6.00
N SER A 277 -4.26 -10.97 6.24
CA SER A 277 -5.60 -11.13 5.70
C SER A 277 -6.24 -9.82 5.31
N ILE A 278 -7.24 -9.94 4.44
CA ILE A 278 -8.20 -8.89 4.09
C ILE A 278 -9.58 -9.30 4.60
N ASN A 279 -10.43 -8.31 4.84
CA ASN A 279 -11.77 -8.51 5.37
C ASN A 279 -12.79 -7.77 4.52
N ASN A 280 -13.96 -8.39 4.32
CA ASN A 280 -15.14 -7.72 3.80
C ASN A 280 -16.41 -8.23 4.49
N PHE A 281 -17.47 -7.43 4.46
CA PHE A 281 -18.82 -7.86 4.81
C PHE A 281 -19.53 -8.33 3.54
N ASP A 282 -19.86 -9.61 3.46
CA ASP A 282 -20.54 -10.22 2.32
C ASP A 282 -22.04 -10.33 2.62
N TYR A 283 -22.82 -9.46 1.99
CA TYR A 283 -24.29 -9.40 2.12
C TYR A 283 -25.00 -10.42 1.21
N GLY A 284 -24.27 -11.12 0.34
CA GLY A 284 -24.85 -12.13 -0.55
C GLY A 284 -25.11 -13.49 0.12
N ARG A 285 -24.92 -13.60 1.44
CA ARG A 285 -25.05 -14.85 2.17
C ARG A 285 -26.44 -15.00 2.78
N ASP A 286 -26.94 -16.22 2.72
CA ASP A 286 -28.19 -16.62 3.37
C ASP A 286 -27.95 -16.86 4.86
N GLU A 287 -27.67 -15.78 5.59
CA GLU A 287 -27.47 -15.76 7.03
C GLU A 287 -28.29 -14.61 7.64
N HIS A 288 -28.76 -14.77 8.88
CA HIS A 288 -29.49 -13.70 9.60
C HIS A 288 -28.55 -12.58 10.12
N ARG A 289 -27.50 -12.24 9.38
CA ARG A 289 -26.52 -11.17 9.69
C ARG A 289 -25.64 -10.86 8.48
N ALA A 290 -25.02 -9.69 8.46
CA ALA A 290 -23.89 -9.42 7.59
C ALA A 290 -22.67 -10.20 8.09
N GLN A 291 -22.23 -11.21 7.33
CA GLN A 291 -21.10 -12.04 7.72
C GLN A 291 -19.79 -11.38 7.26
N GLN A 292 -18.89 -11.12 8.22
CA GLN A 292 -17.53 -10.76 7.89
C GLN A 292 -16.80 -12.00 7.34
N ARG A 293 -16.22 -11.86 6.15
CA ARG A 293 -15.38 -12.87 5.50
C ARG A 293 -13.94 -12.40 5.55
N THR A 294 -13.05 -13.32 5.89
CA THR A 294 -11.61 -13.07 6.00
C THR A 294 -10.88 -13.96 5.02
N TYR A 295 -10.07 -13.37 4.15
CA TYR A 295 -9.27 -14.08 3.16
C TYR A 295 -7.79 -13.82 3.40
N ILE A 296 -6.95 -14.85 3.24
CA ILE A 296 -5.50 -14.67 3.37
C ILE A 296 -4.96 -13.87 2.20
N THR A 297 -3.87 -13.14 2.42
CA THR A 297 -3.07 -12.60 1.32
C THR A 297 -2.03 -13.61 0.88
N ARG A 298 -1.90 -13.85 -0.43
CA ARG A 298 -0.94 -14.80 -1.01
C ARG A 298 -0.62 -14.48 -2.46
N TRP A 299 0.56 -14.90 -2.92
CA TRP A 299 0.90 -14.87 -4.34
C TRP A 299 0.05 -15.86 -5.15
N ARG A 300 -0.33 -15.47 -6.37
CA ARG A 300 -0.89 -16.40 -7.36
C ARG A 300 0.23 -17.27 -7.91
N LEU A 301 0.16 -18.56 -7.62
CA LEU A 301 1.06 -19.58 -8.18
C LEU A 301 0.23 -20.70 -8.80
N GLU A 302 0.41 -20.86 -10.11
CA GLU A 302 -0.24 -21.88 -10.93
C GLU A 302 0.87 -22.64 -11.65
N LYS A 303 0.82 -23.97 -11.67
CA LYS A 303 1.81 -24.77 -12.38
C LYS A 303 1.66 -24.56 -13.90
N LYS A 304 2.78 -24.43 -14.63
CA LYS A 304 2.79 -24.50 -16.10
C LYS A 304 2.22 -25.84 -16.59
N ASP A 305 2.60 -26.94 -15.93
CA ASP A 305 1.98 -28.26 -16.11
C ASP A 305 1.19 -28.64 -14.85
N PRO A 306 -0.15 -28.53 -14.87
CA PRO A 306 -1.00 -28.89 -13.73
C PRO A 306 -0.92 -30.36 -13.31
N ASN A 307 -0.50 -31.26 -14.19
CA ASN A 307 -0.47 -32.70 -13.94
C ASN A 307 0.89 -33.19 -13.43
N ALA A 308 1.95 -32.39 -13.56
CA ALA A 308 3.26 -32.74 -13.05
C ALA A 308 3.29 -32.67 -11.51
N GLU A 309 3.96 -33.64 -10.87
CA GLU A 309 4.26 -33.59 -9.44
C GLU A 309 5.02 -32.30 -9.10
N MET A 310 5.92 -31.90 -9.99
CA MET A 310 6.76 -30.72 -9.84
C MET A 310 6.81 -29.92 -11.15
N SER A 311 6.43 -28.63 -11.12
CA SER A 311 6.41 -27.75 -12.29
C SER A 311 6.93 -26.37 -11.95
N GLU A 312 7.51 -25.66 -12.93
CA GLU A 312 7.66 -24.21 -12.78
C GLU A 312 6.29 -23.52 -12.71
N PRO A 313 6.18 -22.38 -12.01
CA PRO A 313 4.95 -21.60 -12.06
C PRO A 313 4.80 -20.87 -13.40
N VAL A 314 3.56 -20.57 -13.79
CA VAL A 314 3.25 -19.70 -14.94
C VAL A 314 3.93 -18.34 -14.76
N LYS A 315 3.82 -17.76 -13.56
CA LYS A 315 4.51 -16.52 -13.16
C LYS A 315 5.32 -16.77 -11.89
N PRO A 316 6.67 -16.76 -11.94
CA PRO A 316 7.49 -16.85 -10.74
C PRO A 316 7.42 -15.55 -9.93
N ILE A 317 7.66 -15.66 -8.62
CA ILE A 317 7.86 -14.53 -7.73
C ILE A 317 9.31 -14.06 -7.92
N VAL A 318 9.50 -12.81 -8.29
CA VAL A 318 10.82 -12.24 -8.59
C VAL A 318 11.08 -11.06 -7.68
N TYR A 319 12.14 -11.14 -6.87
CA TYR A 319 12.65 -10.02 -6.10
C TYR A 319 13.85 -9.39 -6.80
N TYR A 320 13.83 -8.09 -7.00
CA TYR A 320 14.98 -7.34 -7.48
C TYR A 320 15.76 -6.77 -6.28
N ILE A 321 17.05 -7.04 -6.23
CA ILE A 321 17.96 -6.45 -5.25
C ILE A 321 18.36 -5.07 -5.76
N ASP A 322 18.06 -4.03 -4.99
CA ASP A 322 18.42 -2.66 -5.31
C ASP A 322 19.93 -2.56 -5.62
N ALA A 323 20.27 -1.86 -6.70
CA ALA A 323 21.65 -1.60 -7.11
C ALA A 323 22.43 -0.84 -6.02
N ALA A 324 21.77 -0.06 -5.16
CA ALA A 324 22.39 0.62 -4.02
C ALA A 324 22.83 -0.34 -2.89
N THR A 325 22.40 -1.60 -2.92
CA THR A 325 22.84 -2.62 -1.95
C THR A 325 24.36 -2.80 -2.01
N PRO A 326 25.10 -2.71 -0.88
CA PRO A 326 26.54 -2.89 -0.85
C PRO A 326 26.95 -4.22 -1.49
N VAL A 327 27.94 -4.16 -2.39
CA VAL A 327 28.31 -5.29 -3.28
C VAL A 327 28.54 -6.60 -2.50
N LYS A 328 29.24 -6.52 -1.37
CA LYS A 328 29.55 -7.70 -0.54
C LYS A 328 28.33 -8.39 0.07
N TRP A 329 27.21 -7.68 0.23
CA TRP A 329 25.98 -8.22 0.82
C TRP A 329 25.01 -8.79 -0.21
N ARG A 330 25.13 -8.41 -1.49
CA ARG A 330 24.24 -8.86 -2.57
C ARG A 330 24.09 -10.39 -2.64
N PRO A 331 25.17 -11.21 -2.54
CA PRO A 331 25.02 -12.66 -2.59
C PRO A 331 24.18 -13.22 -1.44
N PHE A 332 24.25 -12.61 -0.24
CA PHE A 332 23.49 -13.02 0.93
C PHE A 332 22.02 -12.59 0.84
N MET A 333 21.73 -11.43 0.25
CA MET A 333 20.36 -10.99 -0.03
C MET A 333 19.66 -11.94 -1.02
N ILE A 334 20.37 -12.32 -2.08
CA ILE A 334 19.88 -13.29 -3.08
C ILE A 334 19.58 -14.63 -2.41
N LYS A 335 20.53 -15.16 -1.63
CA LYS A 335 20.34 -16.41 -0.88
C LYS A 335 19.17 -16.34 0.10
N GLY A 336 18.95 -15.20 0.76
CA GLY A 336 17.85 -15.02 1.71
C GLY A 336 16.49 -15.21 1.06
N VAL A 337 16.31 -14.65 -0.15
CA VAL A 337 15.11 -14.87 -0.97
C VAL A 337 15.00 -16.34 -1.39
N GLU A 338 16.08 -16.89 -1.94
CA GLU A 338 16.09 -18.24 -2.51
C GLU A 338 16.04 -19.36 -1.47
N LYS A 339 16.23 -19.07 -0.17
CA LYS A 339 15.99 -20.06 0.91
C LYS A 339 14.56 -20.62 0.86
N TRP A 340 13.60 -19.82 0.42
CA TRP A 340 12.20 -20.24 0.30
C TRP A 340 11.95 -21.24 -0.83
N GLN A 341 12.89 -21.42 -1.76
CA GLN A 341 12.77 -22.39 -2.86
C GLN A 341 12.46 -23.80 -2.34
N LYS A 342 13.12 -24.24 -1.26
CA LYS A 342 12.86 -25.56 -0.66
C LYS A 342 11.41 -25.74 -0.19
N ALA A 343 10.80 -24.68 0.35
CA ALA A 343 9.40 -24.72 0.76
C ALA A 343 8.46 -24.81 -0.45
N PHE A 344 8.78 -24.12 -1.54
CA PHE A 344 8.04 -24.19 -2.78
C PHE A 344 8.23 -25.52 -3.53
N GLU A 345 9.41 -26.11 -3.47
CA GLU A 345 9.68 -27.46 -3.97
C GLU A 345 8.82 -28.48 -3.22
N ALA A 346 8.73 -28.40 -1.89
CA ALA A 346 7.82 -29.23 -1.11
C ALA A 346 6.34 -29.01 -1.48
N ALA A 347 5.99 -27.83 -2.00
CA ALA A 347 4.67 -27.51 -2.53
C ALA A 347 4.48 -27.90 -4.02
N GLY A 348 5.46 -28.55 -4.65
CA GLY A 348 5.40 -29.01 -6.03
C GLY A 348 5.79 -27.96 -7.07
N PHE A 349 6.55 -26.93 -6.70
CA PHE A 349 7.08 -25.93 -7.62
C PHE A 349 8.62 -25.91 -7.71
N LYS A 350 9.15 -25.80 -8.93
CA LYS A 350 10.55 -25.42 -9.20
C LYS A 350 10.63 -23.95 -9.55
N ASN A 351 11.72 -23.27 -9.19
CA ASN A 351 11.96 -21.87 -9.61
C ASN A 351 10.79 -20.94 -9.27
N ALA A 352 10.12 -21.18 -8.13
CA ALA A 352 8.93 -20.45 -7.74
C ALA A 352 9.24 -19.03 -7.27
N ILE A 353 10.38 -18.88 -6.59
CA ILE A 353 10.86 -17.63 -6.03
C ILE A 353 12.34 -17.46 -6.35
N ILE A 354 12.68 -16.35 -6.98
CA ILE A 354 14.05 -16.05 -7.40
C ILE A 354 14.42 -14.61 -7.08
N ALA A 355 15.71 -14.36 -6.85
CA ALA A 355 16.25 -13.01 -6.73
C ALA A 355 17.14 -12.66 -7.92
N LYS A 356 17.06 -11.41 -8.36
CA LYS A 356 17.90 -10.85 -9.43
C LYS A 356 18.44 -9.50 -8.98
N MET A 357 19.57 -9.06 -9.53
CA MET A 357 19.92 -7.66 -9.40
C MET A 357 18.94 -6.81 -10.20
N ALA A 358 18.57 -5.64 -9.66
CA ALA A 358 17.90 -4.61 -10.44
C ALA A 358 18.71 -4.32 -11.72
N PRO A 359 18.07 -4.21 -12.89
CA PRO A 359 18.77 -3.93 -14.13
C PRO A 359 19.47 -2.58 -14.05
N THR A 360 20.64 -2.48 -14.66
CA THR A 360 21.31 -1.20 -14.88
C THR A 360 20.51 -0.34 -15.85
N LYS A 361 20.71 0.97 -15.81
CA LYS A 361 20.10 1.89 -16.79
C LYS A 361 20.45 1.59 -18.24
N LYS A 362 21.51 0.80 -18.50
CA LYS A 362 21.86 0.31 -19.84
C LYS A 362 21.03 -0.90 -20.25
N GLU A 363 20.71 -1.78 -19.31
CA GLU A 363 19.89 -2.98 -19.54
C GLU A 363 18.42 -2.63 -19.64
N ASP A 364 17.95 -1.76 -18.74
CA ASP A 364 16.58 -1.23 -18.76
C ASP A 364 16.60 0.24 -18.26
N PRO A 365 16.57 1.23 -19.17
CA PRO A 365 16.54 2.64 -18.80
C PRO A 365 15.24 3.04 -18.08
N ASP A 366 14.17 2.30 -18.31
CA ASP A 366 12.81 2.57 -17.88
C ASP A 366 12.46 1.86 -16.56
N PHE A 367 13.31 0.92 -16.10
CA PHE A 367 13.19 0.32 -14.79
C PHE A 367 13.15 1.40 -13.71
N SER A 368 12.05 1.40 -12.98
CA SER A 368 11.84 2.14 -11.75
C SER A 368 11.61 1.12 -10.65
N PRO A 369 12.34 1.20 -9.55
CA PRO A 369 12.09 0.29 -8.45
C PRO A 369 10.86 0.69 -7.62
N GLU A 370 10.17 1.80 -7.96
CA GLU A 370 8.86 2.19 -7.40
C GLU A 370 7.68 1.75 -8.31
N ASP A 371 7.96 1.08 -9.42
CA ASP A 371 6.93 0.56 -10.33
C ASP A 371 6.29 -0.68 -9.71
N ALA A 372 4.98 -0.64 -9.47
CA ALA A 372 4.23 -1.68 -8.77
C ALA A 372 4.18 -3.04 -9.50
N ARG A 373 4.80 -3.17 -10.68
CA ARG A 373 5.02 -4.47 -11.33
C ARG A 373 6.22 -5.24 -10.77
N TYR A 374 7.14 -4.57 -10.08
CA TYR A 374 8.38 -5.14 -9.58
C TYR A 374 8.37 -5.17 -8.06
N SER A 375 8.75 -6.32 -7.49
CA SER A 375 9.03 -6.41 -6.06
C SER A 375 10.51 -6.17 -5.82
N VAL A 376 10.85 -5.23 -4.94
CA VAL A 376 12.24 -4.77 -4.76
C VAL A 376 12.66 -4.87 -3.30
N ILE A 377 13.90 -5.30 -3.06
CA ILE A 377 14.54 -5.18 -1.75
C ILE A 377 15.40 -3.92 -1.75
N ARG A 378 14.98 -2.92 -0.99
CA ARG A 378 15.59 -1.59 -0.89
C ARG A 378 16.61 -1.51 0.22
N TRP A 379 17.81 -1.04 -0.13
CA TRP A 379 18.84 -0.78 0.87
C TRP A 379 18.79 0.69 1.32
N LEU A 380 18.31 0.92 2.53
CA LEU A 380 18.06 2.28 3.03
C LEU A 380 19.25 2.80 3.85
N PRO A 381 19.81 3.98 3.53
CA PRO A 381 20.90 4.59 4.30
C PRO A 381 20.36 5.16 5.62
N SER A 382 20.09 4.29 6.57
CA SER A 382 19.38 4.62 7.81
C SER A 382 20.07 4.12 9.06
N THR A 383 19.95 4.91 10.11
CA THR A 383 20.36 4.53 11.47
C THR A 383 19.35 3.64 12.19
N ILE A 384 18.14 3.46 11.63
CA ILE A 384 17.12 2.56 12.19
C ILE A 384 17.64 1.13 12.14
N GLU A 385 17.55 0.46 13.28
CA GLU A 385 17.98 -0.92 13.48
C GLU A 385 16.84 -1.90 13.20
N ASN A 386 16.32 -1.93 11.98
CA ASN A 386 15.20 -2.79 11.63
C ASN A 386 15.20 -3.22 10.15
N ALA A 387 14.24 -4.06 9.77
CA ALA A 387 13.81 -4.30 8.40
C ALA A 387 12.27 -4.40 8.37
N SER A 388 11.68 -4.33 7.18
CA SER A 388 10.23 -4.44 7.02
C SER A 388 9.87 -5.01 5.65
N GLY A 389 9.09 -6.09 5.61
CA GLY A 389 8.57 -6.71 4.39
C GLY A 389 7.07 -6.48 4.16
N PRO A 390 6.64 -5.26 3.81
CA PRO A 390 5.25 -5.01 3.43
C PRO A 390 4.93 -5.65 2.07
N HIS A 391 3.65 -5.83 1.81
CA HIS A 391 3.14 -6.21 0.49
C HIS A 391 1.84 -5.49 0.18
N VAL A 392 1.52 -5.38 -1.10
CA VAL A 392 0.23 -4.87 -1.58
C VAL A 392 -0.55 -6.00 -2.23
N SER A 393 -1.83 -6.10 -1.87
CA SER A 393 -2.74 -7.13 -2.36
C SER A 393 -3.98 -6.55 -3.02
N ASP A 394 -4.51 -7.29 -3.99
CA ASP A 394 -5.83 -7.07 -4.57
C ASP A 394 -6.89 -7.25 -3.46
N PRO A 395 -7.64 -6.20 -3.08
CA PRO A 395 -8.61 -6.27 -1.99
C PRO A 395 -9.84 -7.14 -2.33
N ARG A 396 -10.00 -7.58 -3.59
CA ARG A 396 -11.08 -8.47 -4.01
C ARG A 396 -10.78 -9.92 -3.66
N THR A 397 -9.50 -10.30 -3.63
CA THR A 397 -9.09 -11.72 -3.59
C THR A 397 -8.00 -12.06 -2.58
N GLY A 398 -7.21 -11.08 -2.15
CA GLY A 398 -5.99 -11.28 -1.37
C GLY A 398 -4.78 -11.64 -2.22
N GLU A 399 -4.87 -11.60 -3.56
CA GLU A 399 -3.70 -11.79 -4.42
C GLU A 399 -2.63 -10.73 -4.13
N ILE A 400 -1.44 -11.15 -3.72
CA ILE A 400 -0.29 -10.25 -3.58
C ILE A 400 0.19 -9.87 -4.98
N LEU A 401 0.28 -8.57 -5.23
CA LEU A 401 0.61 -7.99 -6.54
C LEU A 401 2.07 -7.53 -6.58
N GLU A 402 2.54 -6.94 -5.49
CA GLU A 402 3.93 -6.51 -5.31
C GLU A 402 4.35 -6.52 -3.84
N SER A 403 5.66 -6.39 -3.64
CA SER A 403 6.26 -6.13 -2.35
C SER A 403 7.55 -5.31 -2.41
N ASP A 404 7.66 -4.31 -1.53
CA ASP A 404 8.87 -3.50 -1.32
C ASP A 404 9.48 -3.71 0.06
N ILE A 405 10.49 -4.57 0.15
CA ILE A 405 11.20 -4.84 1.40
C ILE A 405 12.13 -3.66 1.70
N GLN A 406 11.95 -3.05 2.87
CA GLN A 406 12.79 -1.97 3.39
C GLN A 406 13.87 -2.55 4.29
N PHE A 407 15.11 -2.54 3.80
CA PHE A 407 16.28 -3.06 4.50
C PHE A 407 17.16 -1.92 5.01
N TYR A 408 17.05 -1.58 6.30
CA TYR A 408 17.75 -0.44 6.87
C TYR A 408 19.21 -0.80 7.15
N HIS A 409 20.16 0.07 6.76
CA HIS A 409 21.59 -0.21 6.88
C HIS A 409 22.03 -0.66 8.28
N ASN A 410 21.47 -0.04 9.33
CA ASN A 410 21.83 -0.34 10.72
C ASN A 410 21.23 -1.64 11.27
N ILE A 411 20.49 -2.43 10.49
CA ILE A 411 20.14 -3.80 10.86
C ILE A 411 21.38 -4.63 11.25
N MET A 412 22.54 -4.34 10.65
CA MET A 412 23.81 -4.96 11.01
C MET A 412 24.22 -4.69 12.47
N ASN A 413 23.88 -3.52 13.02
CA ASN A 413 24.13 -3.25 14.44
C ASN A 413 23.26 -4.12 15.34
N LEU A 414 21.98 -4.27 15.00
CA LEU A 414 21.05 -5.14 15.72
C LEU A 414 21.54 -6.59 15.70
N GLN A 415 21.86 -7.10 14.50
CA GLN A 415 22.35 -8.47 14.33
C GLN A 415 23.65 -8.70 15.07
N ARG A 416 24.60 -7.75 14.98
CA ARG A 416 25.86 -7.80 15.74
C ARG A 416 25.59 -7.93 17.24
N SER A 417 24.75 -7.04 17.78
CA SER A 417 24.48 -6.98 19.23
C SER A 417 23.79 -8.24 19.72
N TRP A 418 22.76 -8.70 19.00
CA TRP A 418 22.04 -9.92 19.37
C TRP A 418 22.88 -11.17 19.23
N TYR A 419 23.59 -11.33 18.12
CA TYR A 419 24.40 -12.52 17.89
C TYR A 419 25.58 -12.58 18.88
N PHE A 420 26.21 -11.45 19.19
CA PHE A 420 27.22 -11.38 20.26
C PHE A 420 26.64 -11.82 21.62
N LEU A 421 25.49 -11.27 22.01
CA LEU A 421 24.86 -11.58 23.30
C LEU A 421 24.39 -13.04 23.39
N GLN A 422 23.85 -13.58 22.30
CA GLN A 422 23.15 -14.87 22.28
C GLN A 422 24.06 -16.05 21.94
N ALA A 423 25.10 -15.85 21.13
CA ALA A 423 25.96 -16.92 20.63
C ALA A 423 27.46 -16.69 20.91
N GLY A 424 27.84 -15.60 21.58
CA GLY A 424 29.25 -15.23 21.72
C GLY A 424 30.11 -16.13 22.60
N ALA A 425 29.48 -16.90 23.49
CA ALA A 425 30.15 -17.98 24.23
C ALA A 425 30.51 -19.18 23.33
N LEU A 426 29.76 -19.39 22.24
CA LEU A 426 29.89 -20.55 21.34
C LEU A 426 30.69 -20.24 20.07
N ASP A 427 30.66 -18.98 19.61
CA ASP A 427 31.29 -18.57 18.35
C ASP A 427 32.43 -17.57 18.58
N LYS A 428 33.68 -18.04 18.54
CA LYS A 428 34.85 -17.17 18.75
C LYS A 428 34.96 -16.03 17.73
N ARG A 429 34.30 -16.11 16.56
CA ARG A 429 34.35 -15.06 15.53
C ARG A 429 33.75 -13.73 16.00
N VAL A 430 32.88 -13.75 17.01
CA VAL A 430 32.24 -12.52 17.52
C VAL A 430 33.01 -11.83 18.62
N GLN A 431 34.09 -12.45 19.12
CA GLN A 431 34.91 -11.91 20.21
C GLN A 431 35.83 -10.77 19.73
N LYS A 432 35.88 -10.52 18.41
CA LYS A 432 36.59 -9.40 17.79
C LYS A 432 35.63 -8.62 16.88
N LEU A 433 35.62 -7.30 17.02
CA LEU A 433 34.90 -6.40 16.13
C LEU A 433 35.86 -5.73 15.12
N PRO A 434 35.39 -5.45 13.89
CA PRO A 434 34.11 -5.87 13.31
C PRO A 434 34.03 -7.40 13.13
N MET A 435 32.82 -7.95 13.16
CA MET A 435 32.58 -9.37 12.85
C MET A 435 33.07 -9.67 11.41
N PRO A 436 33.54 -10.90 11.13
CA PRO A 436 33.86 -11.32 9.78
C PRO A 436 32.68 -11.13 8.82
N ASP A 437 32.98 -10.75 7.57
CA ASP A 437 31.95 -10.45 6.56
C ASP A 437 31.11 -11.69 6.21
N ASP A 438 31.67 -12.90 6.24
CA ASP A 438 30.91 -14.15 6.04
C ASP A 438 29.86 -14.38 7.13
N LEU A 439 30.21 -14.06 8.38
CA LEU A 439 29.29 -14.15 9.50
C LEU A 439 28.20 -13.08 9.40
N MET A 440 28.58 -11.81 9.25
CA MET A 440 27.59 -10.73 9.11
C MET A 440 26.68 -10.93 7.89
N GLY A 441 27.22 -11.40 6.77
CA GLY A 441 26.47 -11.78 5.59
C GLY A 441 25.42 -12.87 5.89
N THR A 442 25.78 -13.89 6.67
CA THR A 442 24.83 -14.94 7.09
C THR A 442 23.71 -14.39 7.98
N LEU A 443 24.01 -13.42 8.85
CA LEU A 443 22.99 -12.75 9.67
C LEU A 443 22.05 -11.88 8.81
N ILE A 444 22.60 -11.20 7.80
CA ILE A 444 21.82 -10.45 6.80
C ILE A 444 20.93 -11.39 5.98
N GLU A 445 21.46 -12.54 5.54
CA GLU A 445 20.72 -13.58 4.81
C GLU A 445 19.50 -14.07 5.61
N TYR A 446 19.65 -14.26 6.93
CA TYR A 446 18.54 -14.61 7.82
C TYR A 446 17.44 -13.53 7.82
N VAL A 447 17.83 -12.26 7.99
CA VAL A 447 16.84 -11.17 8.02
C VAL A 447 16.13 -11.05 6.67
N ALA A 448 16.87 -11.14 5.56
CA ALA A 448 16.27 -11.13 4.23
C ALA A 448 15.24 -12.26 4.06
N ALA A 449 15.57 -13.49 4.51
CA ALA A 449 14.62 -14.61 4.47
C ALA A 449 13.38 -14.36 5.36
N HIS A 450 13.55 -13.72 6.52
CA HIS A 450 12.47 -13.34 7.42
C HIS A 450 11.52 -12.33 6.78
N GLU A 451 12.06 -11.24 6.23
CA GLU A 451 11.23 -10.23 5.57
C GLU A 451 10.50 -10.83 4.36
N VAL A 452 11.16 -11.68 3.56
CA VAL A 452 10.50 -12.41 2.46
C VAL A 452 9.34 -13.27 2.96
N GLY A 453 9.39 -13.80 4.19
CA GLY A 453 8.26 -14.49 4.78
C GLY A 453 7.01 -13.62 4.91
N HIS A 454 7.17 -12.36 5.33
CA HIS A 454 6.06 -11.40 5.40
C HIS A 454 5.48 -11.05 4.04
N THR A 455 6.34 -10.97 3.02
CA THR A 455 5.94 -10.68 1.65
C THR A 455 5.28 -11.87 0.97
N LEU A 456 5.47 -13.08 1.47
CA LEU A 456 4.71 -14.28 1.10
C LEU A 456 3.33 -14.37 1.78
N GLY A 457 3.04 -13.45 2.69
CA GLY A 457 1.77 -13.35 3.41
C GLY A 457 1.82 -13.86 4.84
N PHE A 458 2.96 -14.33 5.37
CA PHE A 458 3.02 -14.84 6.74
C PHE A 458 3.11 -13.73 7.78
N GLN A 459 2.37 -13.88 8.88
CA GLN A 459 2.54 -13.05 10.06
C GLN A 459 3.74 -13.53 10.90
N HIS A 460 4.12 -12.74 11.90
CA HIS A 460 4.98 -13.26 12.96
C HIS A 460 4.31 -14.43 13.67
N ASN A 461 5.09 -15.47 13.99
CA ASN A 461 4.65 -16.62 14.76
C ASN A 461 5.46 -16.73 16.05
N MET A 462 5.20 -15.83 17.00
CA MET A 462 5.94 -15.74 18.27
C MET A 462 5.73 -16.94 19.20
N LYS A 463 4.76 -17.81 18.90
CA LYS A 463 4.55 -19.05 19.67
C LYS A 463 5.52 -20.14 19.25
N ALA A 464 6.14 -20.06 18.07
CA ALA A 464 6.86 -21.17 17.47
C ALA A 464 8.00 -21.69 18.34
N SER A 465 8.80 -20.80 18.89
CA SER A 465 9.95 -21.08 19.75
C SER A 465 9.60 -21.81 21.05
N SER A 466 8.33 -21.78 21.48
CA SER A 466 7.86 -22.55 22.65
C SER A 466 7.53 -24.02 22.35
N ASN A 467 7.49 -24.44 21.08
CA ASN A 467 6.99 -25.78 20.71
C ASN A 467 8.06 -26.88 20.76
N TYR A 468 9.34 -26.51 20.74
CA TYR A 468 10.43 -27.47 20.83
C TYR A 468 10.92 -27.58 22.29
N PRO A 469 10.97 -28.79 22.88
CA PRO A 469 11.52 -28.99 24.21
C PRO A 469 12.98 -28.54 24.32
N GLN A 470 13.37 -28.08 25.52
CA GLN A 470 14.70 -27.53 25.76
C GLN A 470 15.83 -28.55 25.49
N ASP A 471 15.64 -29.80 25.89
CA ASP A 471 16.60 -30.89 25.66
C ASP A 471 16.82 -31.14 24.16
N LYS A 472 15.77 -30.99 23.34
CA LYS A 472 15.84 -31.16 21.88
C LYS A 472 16.58 -30.03 21.20
N VAL A 473 16.39 -28.78 21.63
CA VAL A 473 17.13 -27.65 21.04
C VAL A 473 18.60 -27.63 21.46
N ARG A 474 19.00 -28.41 22.47
CA ARG A 474 20.41 -28.68 22.82
C ARG A 474 20.99 -29.92 22.12
N ASP A 475 20.16 -30.79 21.55
CA ASP A 475 20.62 -31.95 20.78
C ASP A 475 21.05 -31.51 19.38
N ARG A 476 22.36 -31.62 19.11
CA ARG A 476 22.96 -31.29 17.81
C ARG A 476 22.30 -31.99 16.63
N ASN A 477 22.01 -33.29 16.74
CA ASN A 477 21.39 -34.06 15.65
C ASN A 477 19.94 -33.63 15.41
N TRP A 478 19.21 -33.33 16.49
CA TRP A 478 17.87 -32.77 16.39
C TRP A 478 17.88 -31.41 15.67
N VAL A 479 18.71 -30.48 16.13
CA VAL A 479 18.78 -29.12 15.56
C VAL A 479 19.18 -29.14 14.08
N HIS A 480 20.13 -30.00 13.69
CA HIS A 480 20.49 -30.16 12.27
C HIS A 480 19.33 -30.65 11.39
N LYS A 481 18.41 -31.44 11.96
CA LYS A 481 17.27 -31.99 11.24
C LYS A 481 16.03 -31.08 11.28
N MET A 482 15.72 -30.54 12.45
CA MET A 482 14.44 -29.87 12.75
C MET A 482 14.57 -28.35 12.90
N GLY A 483 15.79 -27.83 13.04
CA GLY A 483 16.05 -26.48 13.51
C GLY A 483 15.83 -26.33 15.03
N HIS A 484 16.14 -25.15 15.57
CA HIS A 484 15.85 -24.79 16.97
C HIS A 484 14.49 -24.10 17.13
N THR A 485 13.81 -23.76 16.03
CA THR A 485 12.44 -23.24 16.00
C THR A 485 11.70 -23.84 14.79
N PRO A 486 10.39 -24.14 14.89
CA PRO A 486 9.59 -24.67 13.77
C PRO A 486 9.46 -23.72 12.57
N THR A 487 9.66 -22.42 12.77
CA THR A 487 9.55 -21.42 11.70
C THR A 487 10.48 -20.25 11.94
N LEU A 488 11.00 -19.71 10.83
CA LEU A 488 11.79 -18.48 10.82
C LEU A 488 10.93 -17.23 11.06
N MET A 489 9.59 -17.36 11.02
CA MET A 489 8.66 -16.24 11.30
C MET A 489 8.56 -15.89 12.79
N ASP A 490 9.31 -16.58 13.65
CA ASP A 490 9.56 -16.19 15.04
C ASP A 490 10.81 -15.27 15.10
N TYR A 491 10.95 -14.52 16.18
CA TYR A 491 12.18 -13.82 16.54
C TYR A 491 13.17 -14.67 17.35
N SER A 492 12.96 -15.98 17.43
CA SER A 492 13.98 -16.94 17.88
C SER A 492 15.09 -17.11 16.83
N ARG A 493 15.87 -16.04 16.60
CA ARG A 493 16.86 -15.93 15.51
C ARG A 493 18.05 -16.87 15.67
N PHE A 494 18.51 -17.04 16.92
CA PHE A 494 19.70 -17.83 17.25
C PHE A 494 19.39 -18.83 18.36
N ASN A 495 20.04 -20.00 18.33
CA ASN A 495 19.91 -21.01 19.37
C ASN A 495 20.80 -20.66 20.58
N TYR A 496 20.37 -19.70 21.40
CA TYR A 496 21.09 -19.27 22.61
C TYR A 496 20.99 -20.26 23.78
N VAL A 497 20.20 -21.33 23.63
CA VAL A 497 20.03 -22.37 24.65
C VAL A 497 21.22 -23.33 24.63
N ALA A 498 21.81 -23.57 23.45
CA ALA A 498 22.99 -24.40 23.27
C ALA A 498 24.15 -23.91 24.16
N GLN A 499 24.91 -24.85 24.71
CA GLN A 499 26.08 -24.59 25.55
C GLN A 499 27.34 -25.20 24.92
N PRO A 500 28.56 -24.82 25.37
CA PRO A 500 29.80 -25.33 24.78
C PRO A 500 29.94 -26.86 24.77
N GLU A 501 29.27 -27.57 25.68
CA GLU A 501 29.27 -29.03 25.76
C GLU A 501 28.32 -29.75 24.78
N ASP A 502 27.41 -29.03 24.11
CA ASP A 502 26.41 -29.55 23.17
C ASP A 502 26.96 -29.60 21.71
#